data_AF-A0A1Y6L118-F1
#
_entry.id   AF-A0A1Y6L118-F1
#
_cell.length_a   1.000
_cell.length_b   1.000
_cell.length_c   1.000
_cell.angle_alpha   90.00
_cell.angle_beta   90.00
_cell.angle_gamma   90.00
#
_symmetry.space_group_name_H-M   'P 1'
#
loop_
_entity.id
_entity.type
_entity.pdbx_description
1 polymer ?
#
loop_
_entity_poly.entity_id
_entity_poly.type
_entity_poly.pdbx_seq_one_letter_code
_entity_poly.pdbx_strand_id
1 'polypeptide(L)'
;MIATTKRKLAGAPTPMAGLALGIGSILWCWENGAQLHGYGQITGAVIAALMLFILIAKFLVHPKLLWNDLSHHVVGSVVPTFAMALMVVSKAVSVYASITIGVYIWLFAVGLHVIFLSLFLFHRARDFHLHHMVPSWFVPPIGIIVADVSFPGVAALHPLAYVLLMFGMLAYAVMLPMMIYRFMFRDEVPDAAKPTIAIMAAPASLSLAGYLTVTATPSPVIVAILGGIAVLMTAIIYLAFFRLLRLDFSPGYAAFTFPMAIGATALFKTAAWMKSYGFDSHYVAQVHGLATIELYVATIIIGYVAIRYLAFYRPVSRLFQRSEVCPQNI
;
A
#
# COMPACT_ATOMS: atom_id res chain seq x y z
N MET A 1 -9.41 6.31 -33.88
CA MET A 1 -9.65 6.67 -32.46
C MET A 1 -9.50 5.46 -31.52
N ILE A 2 -10.17 4.32 -31.79
CA ILE A 2 -10.12 3.10 -30.95
C ILE A 2 -8.69 2.53 -30.79
N ALA A 3 -7.92 2.43 -31.87
CA ALA A 3 -6.53 1.92 -31.82
C ALA A 3 -5.60 2.79 -30.95
N THR A 4 -5.78 4.12 -31.00
CA THR A 4 -5.01 5.08 -30.19
C THR A 4 -5.34 4.96 -28.71
N THR A 5 -6.61 4.76 -28.35
CA THR A 5 -7.05 4.51 -26.97
C THR A 5 -6.51 3.17 -26.45
N LYS A 6 -6.55 2.10 -27.25
CA LYS A 6 -5.96 0.79 -26.89
C LYS A 6 -4.45 0.86 -26.62
N ARG A 7 -3.70 1.68 -27.39
CA ARG A 7 -2.26 1.90 -27.18
C ARG A 7 -1.95 2.73 -25.94
N LYS A 8 -2.76 3.76 -25.64
CA LYS A 8 -2.61 4.57 -24.42
C LYS A 8 -2.90 3.77 -23.15
N LEU A 9 -3.92 2.89 -23.17
CA LEU A 9 -4.26 2.00 -22.05
C LEU A 9 -3.13 1.02 -21.70
N ALA A 10 -2.39 0.51 -22.70
CA ALA A 10 -1.24 -0.36 -22.46
C ALA A 10 -0.12 0.34 -21.66
N GLY A 11 -0.02 1.67 -21.75
CA GLY A 11 0.98 2.48 -21.05
C GLY A 11 0.68 2.79 -19.59
N ALA A 12 -0.50 2.41 -19.06
CA ALA A 12 -0.80 2.60 -17.65
C ALA A 12 0.05 1.64 -16.80
N PRO A 13 0.90 2.14 -15.88
CA PRO A 13 1.80 1.31 -15.11
C PRO A 13 1.04 0.56 -14.02
N THR A 14 1.33 -0.72 -13.85
CA THR A 14 0.72 -1.57 -12.82
C THR A 14 0.96 -1.05 -11.38
N PRO A 15 2.12 -0.45 -11.05
CA PRO A 15 2.31 0.28 -9.80
C PRO A 15 1.31 1.41 -9.51
N MET A 16 0.52 1.88 -10.49
CA MET A 16 -0.58 2.83 -10.26
C MET A 16 -1.57 2.33 -9.19
N ALA A 17 -1.75 1.02 -9.06
CA ALA A 17 -2.56 0.43 -7.99
C ALA A 17 -2.03 0.77 -6.59
N GLY A 18 -0.71 0.83 -6.43
CA GLY A 18 -0.07 1.27 -5.18
C GLY A 18 -0.36 2.74 -4.87
N LEU A 19 -0.36 3.62 -5.88
CA LEU A 19 -0.74 5.02 -5.71
C LEU A 19 -2.24 5.16 -5.37
N ALA A 20 -3.12 4.37 -6.01
CA ALA A 20 -4.54 4.33 -5.71
C ALA A 20 -4.78 3.92 -4.23
N LEU A 21 -4.10 2.87 -3.78
CA LEU A 21 -4.10 2.42 -2.39
C LEU A 21 -3.62 3.54 -1.45
N GLY A 22 -2.51 4.22 -1.78
CA GLY A 22 -1.97 5.32 -0.99
C GLY A 22 -2.93 6.49 -0.84
N ILE A 23 -3.51 6.96 -1.95
CA ILE A 23 -4.48 8.07 -1.95
C ILE A 23 -5.76 7.70 -1.18
N GLY A 24 -6.30 6.51 -1.42
CA GLY A 24 -7.47 6.03 -0.68
C GLY A 24 -7.21 5.96 0.82
N SER A 25 -6.03 5.47 1.21
CA SER A 25 -5.66 5.30 2.62
C SER A 25 -5.38 6.63 3.32
N ILE A 26 -4.68 7.58 2.69
CA ILE A 26 -4.33 8.86 3.34
C ILE A 26 -5.55 9.76 3.55
N LEU A 27 -6.44 9.83 2.56
CA LEU A 27 -7.66 10.64 2.69
C LEU A 27 -8.64 10.02 3.68
N TRP A 28 -8.65 8.69 3.82
CA TRP A 28 -9.34 8.03 4.93
C TRP A 28 -8.66 8.32 6.28
N CYS A 29 -7.33 8.29 6.34
CA CYS A 29 -6.58 8.57 7.58
C CYS A 29 -6.86 9.99 8.10
N TRP A 30 -7.07 10.97 7.22
CA TRP A 30 -7.41 12.35 7.58
C TRP A 30 -8.66 12.48 8.45
N GLU A 31 -9.61 11.54 8.40
CA GLU A 31 -10.78 11.51 9.28
C GLU A 31 -10.40 11.38 10.78
N ASN A 32 -9.18 10.91 11.08
CA ASN A 32 -8.67 10.84 12.46
C ASN A 32 -8.01 12.16 12.90
N GLY A 33 -7.47 12.94 11.95
CA GLY A 33 -6.76 14.19 12.21
C GLY A 33 -7.62 15.44 12.07
N ALA A 34 -8.74 15.35 11.36
CA ALA A 34 -9.70 16.43 11.15
C ALA A 34 -11.13 15.90 11.08
N GLN A 35 -12.10 16.74 11.47
CA GLN A 35 -13.52 16.41 11.36
C GLN A 35 -14.01 16.62 9.92
N LEU A 36 -13.68 15.68 9.04
CA LEU A 36 -14.09 15.73 7.63
C LEU A 36 -15.45 15.09 7.35
N HIS A 37 -16.12 14.55 8.38
CA HIS A 37 -17.45 13.95 8.30
C HIS A 37 -17.59 12.87 7.20
N GLY A 38 -16.49 12.16 6.89
CA GLY A 38 -16.45 11.13 5.85
C GLY A 38 -16.11 11.61 4.44
N TYR A 39 -16.05 12.93 4.19
CA TYR A 39 -15.71 13.46 2.87
C TYR A 39 -14.29 13.08 2.44
N GLY A 40 -13.34 12.97 3.38
CA GLY A 40 -11.99 12.50 3.09
C GLY A 40 -12.01 11.06 2.59
N GLN A 41 -12.64 10.17 3.36
CA GLN A 41 -12.75 8.75 2.99
C GLN A 41 -13.47 8.53 1.65
N ILE A 42 -14.59 9.21 1.41
CA ILE A 42 -15.33 9.10 0.14
C ILE A 42 -14.47 9.60 -1.03
N THR A 43 -13.84 10.76 -0.90
CA THR A 43 -13.01 11.34 -1.96
C THR A 43 -11.84 10.42 -2.31
N GLY A 44 -11.17 9.88 -1.28
CA GLY A 44 -10.10 8.90 -1.48
C GLY A 44 -10.56 7.64 -2.18
N ALA A 45 -11.70 7.08 -1.78
CA ALA A 45 -12.27 5.90 -2.40
C ALA A 45 -12.66 6.13 -3.87
N VAL A 46 -13.24 7.29 -4.20
CA VAL A 46 -13.60 7.64 -5.59
C VAL A 46 -12.34 7.76 -6.45
N ILE A 47 -11.31 8.48 -6.00
CA ILE A 47 -10.05 8.62 -6.76
C ILE A 47 -9.40 7.25 -6.95
N ALA A 48 -9.32 6.44 -5.89
CA ALA A 48 -8.78 5.10 -5.96
C ALA A 48 -9.55 4.23 -6.96
N ALA A 49 -10.88 4.21 -6.89
CA ALA A 49 -11.74 3.45 -7.80
C ALA A 49 -11.55 3.85 -9.26
N LEU A 50 -11.43 5.15 -9.56
CA LEU A 50 -11.14 5.64 -10.92
C LEU A 50 -9.79 5.13 -11.45
N MET A 51 -8.76 5.12 -10.60
CA MET A 51 -7.44 4.59 -10.96
C MET A 51 -7.47 3.07 -11.17
N LEU A 52 -8.18 2.33 -10.32
CA LEU A 52 -8.37 0.89 -10.48
C LEU A 52 -9.14 0.57 -11.76
N PHE A 53 -10.15 1.38 -12.11
CA PHE A 53 -10.91 1.22 -13.34
C PHE A 53 -10.02 1.33 -14.59
N ILE A 54 -9.04 2.24 -14.60
CA ILE A 54 -8.03 2.34 -15.67
C ILE A 54 -7.24 1.02 -15.81
N LEU A 55 -6.84 0.41 -14.69
CA LEU A 55 -6.11 -0.85 -14.69
C LEU A 55 -6.98 -2.04 -15.11
N ILE A 56 -8.25 -2.09 -14.70
CA ILE A 56 -9.22 -3.08 -15.18
C ILE A 56 -9.32 -2.97 -16.71
N ALA A 57 -9.54 -1.76 -17.24
CA ALA A 57 -9.62 -1.54 -18.68
C ALA A 57 -8.33 -1.97 -19.41
N LYS A 58 -7.15 -1.71 -18.83
CA LYS A 58 -5.86 -2.19 -19.36
C LYS A 58 -5.85 -3.72 -19.47
N PHE A 59 -6.17 -4.44 -18.40
CA PHE A 59 -6.04 -5.90 -18.36
C PHE A 59 -7.15 -6.63 -19.12
N LEU A 60 -8.35 -6.06 -19.23
CA LEU A 60 -9.40 -6.60 -20.11
C LEU A 60 -9.03 -6.48 -21.59
N VAL A 61 -8.37 -5.39 -21.99
CA VAL A 61 -7.92 -5.20 -23.39
C VAL A 61 -6.64 -5.99 -23.68
N HIS A 62 -5.74 -6.11 -22.71
CA HIS A 62 -4.41 -6.73 -22.87
C HIS A 62 -4.13 -7.77 -21.77
N PRO A 63 -4.84 -8.91 -21.73
CA PRO A 63 -4.72 -9.89 -20.63
C PRO A 63 -3.33 -10.52 -20.52
N LYS A 64 -2.59 -10.63 -21.63
CA LYS A 64 -1.20 -11.11 -21.63
C LYS A 64 -0.27 -10.22 -20.79
N LEU A 65 -0.55 -8.92 -20.68
CA LEU A 65 0.25 -8.02 -19.84
C LEU A 65 0.09 -8.33 -18.35
N LEU A 66 -1.11 -8.74 -17.91
CA LEU A 66 -1.31 -9.15 -16.52
C LEU A 66 -0.48 -10.38 -16.18
N TRP A 67 -0.46 -11.37 -17.09
CA TRP A 67 0.34 -12.57 -16.90
C TRP A 67 1.84 -12.27 -16.83
N ASN A 68 2.33 -11.42 -17.76
CA ASN A 68 3.71 -10.96 -17.75
C ASN A 68 4.06 -10.24 -16.44
N ASP A 69 3.20 -9.33 -15.98
CA ASP A 69 3.40 -8.59 -14.73
C ASP A 69 3.46 -9.55 -13.52
N LEU A 70 2.52 -10.51 -13.43
CA LEU A 70 2.48 -11.52 -12.36
C LEU A 70 3.71 -12.43 -12.34
N SER A 71 4.27 -12.74 -13.51
CA SER A 71 5.46 -13.58 -13.64
C SER A 71 6.76 -12.85 -13.28
N HIS A 72 6.76 -11.52 -13.22
CA HIS A 72 7.95 -10.72 -12.94
C HIS A 72 8.20 -10.59 -11.42
N HIS A 73 9.44 -10.78 -10.95
CA HIS A 73 9.74 -10.83 -9.51
C HIS A 73 9.52 -9.51 -8.75
N VAL A 74 9.79 -8.34 -9.36
CA VAL A 74 9.46 -7.02 -8.76
C VAL A 74 7.99 -6.66 -9.01
N VAL A 75 7.57 -6.48 -10.26
CA VAL A 75 6.21 -6.00 -10.61
C VAL A 75 5.13 -6.94 -10.06
N GLY A 76 5.31 -8.25 -10.14
CA GLY A 76 4.36 -9.24 -9.64
C GLY A 76 4.14 -9.14 -8.12
N SER A 77 5.14 -8.68 -7.36
CA SER A 77 4.98 -8.40 -5.93
C SER A 77 4.14 -7.14 -5.65
N VAL A 78 3.98 -6.24 -6.62
CA VAL A 78 3.21 -4.99 -6.48
C VAL A 78 1.77 -5.13 -7.00
N VAL A 79 1.48 -6.09 -7.89
CA VAL A 79 0.12 -6.37 -8.38
C VAL A 79 -0.93 -6.50 -7.26
N PRO A 80 -0.66 -7.16 -6.11
CA PRO A 80 -1.64 -7.28 -5.03
C PRO A 80 -2.12 -5.96 -4.43
N THR A 81 -1.41 -4.86 -4.65
CA THR A 81 -1.88 -3.51 -4.25
C THR A 81 -3.21 -3.14 -4.91
N PHE A 82 -3.55 -3.73 -6.06
CA PHE A 82 -4.87 -3.57 -6.68
C PHE A 82 -5.98 -4.08 -5.76
N ALA A 83 -5.81 -5.30 -5.24
CA ALA A 83 -6.77 -5.90 -4.33
C ALA A 83 -6.82 -5.16 -2.99
N MET A 84 -5.66 -4.71 -2.47
CA MET A 84 -5.59 -3.89 -1.27
C MET A 84 -6.34 -2.55 -1.43
N ALA A 85 -6.17 -1.87 -2.57
CA ALA A 85 -6.90 -0.63 -2.86
C ALA A 85 -8.41 -0.89 -2.94
N LEU A 86 -8.83 -2.01 -3.52
CA LEU A 86 -10.23 -2.41 -3.59
C LEU A 86 -10.85 -2.68 -2.20
N MET A 87 -10.08 -3.23 -1.27
CA MET A 87 -10.49 -3.36 0.15
C MET A 87 -10.67 -1.98 0.82
N VAL A 88 -9.80 -1.00 0.54
CA VAL A 88 -9.99 0.37 1.05
C VAL A 88 -11.25 1.01 0.47
N VAL A 89 -11.50 0.83 -0.83
CA VAL A 89 -12.74 1.29 -1.49
C VAL A 89 -13.97 0.61 -0.89
N SER A 90 -13.90 -0.70 -0.63
CA SER A 90 -15.02 -1.46 -0.06
C SER A 90 -15.43 -0.93 1.31
N LYS A 91 -14.48 -0.46 2.12
CA LYS A 91 -14.79 0.16 3.42
C LYS A 91 -15.63 1.44 3.26
N ALA A 92 -15.30 2.30 2.30
CA ALA A 92 -16.10 3.50 2.03
C ALA A 92 -17.51 3.13 1.55
N VAL A 93 -17.63 2.17 0.62
CA VAL A 93 -18.93 1.69 0.14
C VAL A 93 -19.76 1.10 1.30
N SER A 94 -19.12 0.32 2.17
CA SER A 94 -19.74 -0.28 3.34
C SER A 94 -20.31 0.76 4.32
N VAL A 95 -19.62 1.88 4.51
CA VAL A 95 -20.00 2.91 5.49
C VAL A 95 -21.02 3.89 4.92
N TYR A 96 -20.85 4.32 3.66
CA TYR A 96 -21.61 5.45 3.11
C TYR A 96 -22.66 5.08 2.06
N ALA A 97 -22.66 3.84 1.54
CA ALA A 97 -23.62 3.42 0.52
C ALA A 97 -24.44 2.21 0.95
N SER A 98 -23.78 1.06 1.16
CA SER A 98 -24.45 -0.17 1.58
C SER A 98 -23.45 -1.13 2.18
N ILE A 99 -23.70 -1.53 3.43
CA ILE A 99 -22.95 -2.58 4.13
C ILE A 99 -22.86 -3.87 3.30
N THR A 100 -23.97 -4.27 2.68
CA THR A 100 -24.06 -5.50 1.87
C THR A 100 -23.16 -5.43 0.64
N ILE A 101 -23.22 -4.33 -0.12
CA ILE A 101 -22.36 -4.14 -1.31
C ILE A 101 -20.89 -4.05 -0.88
N GLY A 102 -20.60 -3.31 0.19
CA GLY A 102 -19.25 -3.21 0.75
C GLY A 102 -18.67 -4.56 1.14
N VAL A 103 -19.46 -5.43 1.77
CA VAL A 103 -19.08 -6.81 2.12
C VAL A 103 -18.75 -7.64 0.87
N TYR A 104 -19.57 -7.57 -0.19
CA TYR A 104 -19.30 -8.32 -1.42
C TYR A 104 -18.02 -7.84 -2.13
N ILE A 105 -17.80 -6.52 -2.20
CA ILE A 105 -16.56 -5.97 -2.75
C ILE A 105 -15.36 -6.40 -1.89
N TRP A 106 -15.50 -6.37 -0.57
CA TRP A 106 -14.45 -6.78 0.36
C TRP A 106 -14.09 -8.26 0.20
N LEU A 107 -15.07 -9.17 0.17
CA LEU A 107 -14.86 -10.60 -0.04
C LEU A 107 -14.22 -10.89 -1.39
N PHE A 108 -14.68 -10.22 -2.45
CA PHE A 108 -14.08 -10.33 -3.78
C PHE A 108 -12.61 -9.86 -3.77
N ALA A 109 -12.32 -8.73 -3.13
CA ALA A 109 -10.97 -8.21 -3.02
C ALA A 109 -10.05 -9.14 -2.21
N VAL A 110 -10.54 -9.74 -1.12
CA VAL A 110 -9.81 -10.75 -0.33
C VAL A 110 -9.49 -11.98 -1.18
N GLY A 111 -10.49 -12.54 -1.88
CA GLY A 111 -10.28 -13.67 -2.78
C GLY A 111 -9.27 -13.35 -3.89
N LEU A 112 -9.37 -12.17 -4.49
CA LEU A 112 -8.43 -11.70 -5.51
C LEU A 112 -7.00 -11.57 -4.96
N HIS A 113 -6.84 -11.06 -3.75
CA HIS A 113 -5.52 -10.95 -3.11
C HIS A 113 -4.91 -12.33 -2.84
N VAL A 114 -5.71 -13.30 -2.36
CA VAL A 114 -5.27 -14.69 -2.15
C VAL A 114 -4.83 -15.33 -3.48
N ILE A 115 -5.54 -15.08 -4.58
CA ILE A 115 -5.13 -15.53 -5.92
C ILE A 115 -3.77 -14.91 -6.29
N PHE A 116 -3.59 -13.60 -6.14
CA PHE A 116 -2.33 -12.94 -6.44
C PHE A 116 -1.17 -13.45 -5.57
N LEU A 117 -1.40 -13.68 -4.28
CA LEU A 117 -0.43 -14.30 -3.38
C LEU A 117 -0.05 -15.71 -3.86
N SER A 118 -1.04 -16.54 -4.19
CA SER A 118 -0.81 -17.92 -4.65
C SER A 118 0.00 -17.95 -5.95
N LEU A 119 -0.34 -17.09 -6.91
CA LEU A 119 0.40 -16.94 -8.17
C LEU A 119 1.81 -16.40 -7.93
N PHE A 120 1.98 -15.44 -7.02
CA PHE A 120 3.29 -14.91 -6.66
C PHE A 120 4.18 -16.02 -6.08
N LEU A 121 3.69 -16.76 -5.09
CA LEU A 121 4.42 -17.88 -4.47
C LEU A 121 4.77 -18.95 -5.50
N PHE A 122 3.84 -19.31 -6.39
CA PHE A 122 4.08 -20.29 -7.45
C PHE A 122 5.22 -19.88 -8.40
N HIS A 123 5.22 -18.64 -8.87
CA HIS A 123 6.29 -18.15 -9.76
C HIS A 123 7.62 -18.01 -9.02
N ARG A 124 7.60 -17.59 -7.74
CA ARG A 124 8.82 -17.46 -6.95
C ARG A 124 9.40 -18.81 -6.52
N ALA A 125 8.59 -19.82 -6.26
CA ALA A 125 9.05 -21.16 -5.90
C ALA A 125 9.73 -21.89 -7.08
N ARG A 126 9.31 -21.61 -8.33
CA ARG A 126 9.92 -22.21 -9.53
C ARG A 126 11.29 -21.65 -9.90
N ASP A 127 11.56 -20.40 -9.52
CA ASP A 127 12.79 -19.69 -9.85
C ASP A 127 13.23 -18.85 -8.64
N PHE A 128 13.46 -19.56 -7.51
CA PHE A 128 13.80 -18.92 -6.25
C PHE A 128 15.30 -18.64 -6.18
N HIS A 129 15.65 -17.36 -6.21
CA HIS A 129 16.96 -16.89 -5.81
C HIS A 129 16.83 -15.77 -4.78
N LEU A 130 17.56 -15.90 -3.66
CA LEU A 130 17.44 -14.95 -2.54
C LEU A 130 17.77 -13.50 -2.94
N HIS A 131 18.67 -13.30 -3.92
CA HIS A 131 19.01 -11.97 -4.42
C HIS A 131 17.84 -11.29 -5.16
N HIS A 132 16.90 -12.05 -5.74
CA HIS A 132 15.67 -11.54 -6.37
C HIS A 132 14.66 -10.96 -5.36
N MET A 133 14.79 -11.30 -4.08
CA MET A 133 13.86 -10.83 -3.05
C MET A 133 14.04 -9.34 -2.83
N VAL A 134 13.08 -8.51 -3.24
CA VAL A 134 13.13 -7.06 -2.99
C VAL A 134 12.10 -6.68 -1.92
N PRO A 135 12.23 -5.53 -1.25
CA PRO A 135 11.30 -5.13 -0.17
C PRO A 135 9.81 -5.17 -0.55
N SER A 136 9.45 -4.99 -1.82
CA SER A 136 8.05 -5.14 -2.26
C SER A 136 7.49 -6.55 -2.08
N TRP A 137 8.31 -7.57 -1.81
CA TRP A 137 7.87 -8.92 -1.50
C TRP A 137 7.11 -9.02 -0.17
N PHE A 138 7.13 -8.00 0.68
CA PHE A 138 6.22 -7.93 1.82
C PHE A 138 4.75 -7.75 1.40
N VAL A 139 4.49 -7.21 0.20
CA VAL A 139 3.13 -6.84 -0.22
C VAL A 139 2.21 -8.05 -0.40
N PRO A 140 2.55 -9.14 -1.12
CA PRO A 140 1.63 -10.26 -1.28
C PRO A 140 1.27 -11.00 0.04
N PRO A 141 2.22 -11.33 0.93
CA PRO A 141 1.89 -12.09 2.14
C PRO A 141 1.39 -11.22 3.30
N ILE A 142 1.96 -10.02 3.53
CA ILE A 142 1.54 -9.16 4.65
C ILE A 142 0.40 -8.22 4.23
N GLY A 143 0.32 -7.84 2.95
CA GLY A 143 -0.68 -6.91 2.45
C GLY A 143 -2.13 -7.38 2.59
N ILE A 144 -2.35 -8.68 2.79
CA ILE A 144 -3.68 -9.24 3.09
C ILE A 144 -4.31 -8.65 4.35
N ILE A 145 -3.50 -8.16 5.31
CA ILE A 145 -3.99 -7.52 6.55
C ILE A 145 -4.77 -6.22 6.27
N VAL A 146 -4.69 -5.66 5.05
CA VAL A 146 -5.61 -4.57 4.66
C VAL A 146 -7.07 -5.01 4.78
N ALA A 147 -7.36 -6.30 4.65
CA ALA A 147 -8.67 -6.87 4.91
C ALA A 147 -9.15 -6.58 6.35
N ASP A 148 -8.26 -6.67 7.34
CA ASP A 148 -8.54 -6.37 8.75
C ASP A 148 -8.78 -4.89 9.00
N VAL A 149 -7.91 -4.04 8.43
CA VAL A 149 -8.07 -2.58 8.54
C VAL A 149 -9.41 -2.14 7.96
N SER A 150 -9.79 -2.72 6.81
CA SER A 150 -11.02 -2.43 6.09
C SER A 150 -12.23 -3.28 6.51
N PHE A 151 -12.14 -4.02 7.62
CA PHE A 151 -13.17 -4.98 8.02
C PHE A 151 -14.57 -4.31 8.08
N PRO A 152 -15.60 -4.92 7.45
CA PRO A 152 -16.94 -4.32 7.38
C PRO A 152 -17.69 -4.32 8.72
N GLY A 153 -17.20 -5.03 9.75
CA GLY A 153 -17.85 -5.08 11.07
C GLY A 153 -18.94 -6.16 11.19
N VAL A 154 -19.03 -7.08 10.22
CA VAL A 154 -20.01 -8.17 10.23
C VAL A 154 -19.48 -9.34 11.07
N ALA A 155 -20.12 -9.62 12.21
CA ALA A 155 -19.67 -10.62 13.19
C ALA A 155 -19.39 -12.01 12.57
N ALA A 156 -20.23 -12.46 11.63
CA ALA A 156 -20.05 -13.75 10.94
C ALA A 156 -18.75 -13.85 10.12
N LEU A 157 -18.17 -12.71 9.71
CA LEU A 157 -16.92 -12.65 8.94
C LEU A 157 -15.70 -12.42 9.83
N HIS A 158 -15.89 -12.20 11.13
CA HIS A 158 -14.78 -11.95 12.07
C HIS A 158 -13.75 -13.11 12.11
N PRO A 159 -14.13 -14.40 12.12
CA PRO A 159 -13.16 -15.49 12.09
C PRO A 159 -12.27 -15.47 10.84
N LEU A 160 -12.84 -15.09 9.68
CA LEU A 160 -12.07 -14.93 8.45
C LEU A 160 -11.04 -13.81 8.61
N ALA A 161 -11.46 -12.61 9.04
CA ALA A 161 -10.55 -11.49 9.27
C ALA A 161 -9.41 -11.90 10.22
N TYR A 162 -9.75 -12.48 11.37
CA TYR A 162 -8.74 -12.92 12.35
C TYR A 162 -7.72 -13.92 11.79
N VAL A 163 -8.13 -14.88 10.94
CA VAL A 163 -7.20 -15.80 10.28
C VAL A 163 -6.28 -15.06 9.31
N LEU A 164 -6.79 -14.10 8.53
CA LEU A 164 -5.98 -13.28 7.62
C LEU A 164 -4.95 -12.44 8.39
N LEU A 165 -5.36 -11.85 9.52
CA LEU A 165 -4.47 -11.13 10.42
C LEU A 165 -3.33 -12.01 10.93
N MET A 166 -3.66 -13.18 11.48
CA MET A 166 -2.66 -14.11 12.03
C MET A 166 -1.70 -14.60 10.94
N PHE A 167 -2.22 -14.93 9.76
CA PHE A 167 -1.39 -15.29 8.62
C PHE A 167 -0.40 -14.17 8.26
N GLY A 168 -0.88 -12.94 8.10
CA GLY A 168 -0.02 -11.83 7.73
C GLY A 168 1.02 -11.49 8.80
N MET A 169 0.66 -11.54 10.08
CA MET A 169 1.59 -11.30 11.20
C MET A 169 2.66 -12.39 11.29
N LEU A 170 2.29 -13.66 11.12
CA LEU A 170 3.25 -14.77 11.08
C LEU A 170 4.18 -14.67 9.87
N ALA A 171 3.63 -14.34 8.70
CA ALA A 171 4.44 -14.09 7.51
C ALA A 171 5.42 -12.94 7.74
N TYR A 172 5.00 -11.86 8.40
CA TYR A 172 5.89 -10.76 8.74
C TYR A 172 7.01 -11.18 9.70
N ALA A 173 6.68 -11.93 10.75
CA ALA A 173 7.65 -12.41 11.73
C ALA A 173 8.77 -13.26 11.08
N VAL A 174 8.43 -14.03 10.04
CA VAL A 174 9.41 -14.84 9.28
C VAL A 174 10.15 -14.00 8.24
N MET A 175 9.45 -13.13 7.50
CA MET A 175 10.03 -12.38 6.39
C MET A 175 10.93 -11.23 6.81
N LEU A 176 10.68 -10.60 7.96
CA LEU A 176 11.51 -9.49 8.42
C LEU A 176 12.98 -9.92 8.66
N PRO A 177 13.27 -10.98 9.45
CA PRO A 177 14.64 -11.48 9.59
C PRO A 177 15.27 -11.88 8.27
N MET A 178 14.52 -12.52 7.36
CA MET A 178 15.04 -12.90 6.04
C MET A 178 15.43 -11.68 5.20
N MET A 179 14.63 -10.60 5.22
CA MET A 179 14.94 -9.37 4.49
C MET A 179 16.14 -8.63 5.09
N ILE A 180 16.24 -8.59 6.42
CA ILE A 180 17.40 -8.00 7.10
C ILE A 180 18.67 -8.79 6.75
N TYR A 181 18.62 -10.12 6.83
CA TYR A 181 19.73 -10.98 6.43
C TYR A 181 20.14 -10.71 4.97
N ARG A 182 19.17 -10.58 4.06
CA ARG A 182 19.46 -10.23 2.67
C ARG A 182 20.21 -8.90 2.57
N PHE A 183 19.73 -7.85 3.24
CA PHE A 183 20.40 -6.53 3.19
C PHE A 183 21.83 -6.55 3.74
N MET A 184 22.11 -7.40 4.74
CA MET A 184 23.44 -7.47 5.35
C MET A 184 24.43 -8.32 4.54
N PHE A 185 23.96 -9.36 3.85
CA PHE A 185 24.85 -10.41 3.32
C PHE A 185 24.72 -10.67 1.81
N ARG A 186 23.85 -9.94 1.10
CA ARG A 186 23.60 -10.13 -0.34
C ARG A 186 23.68 -8.80 -1.08
N ASP A 187 23.62 -8.89 -2.41
CA ASP A 187 23.74 -7.74 -3.31
C ASP A 187 22.68 -6.67 -3.01
N GLU A 188 23.06 -5.43 -3.31
CA GLU A 188 22.18 -4.27 -3.18
C GLU A 188 20.88 -4.45 -3.98
N VAL A 189 19.84 -3.73 -3.57
CA VAL A 189 18.59 -3.70 -4.33
C VAL A 189 18.86 -3.02 -5.69
N PRO A 190 18.48 -3.64 -6.82
CA PRO A 190 18.67 -3.05 -8.14
C PRO A 190 18.07 -1.65 -8.24
N ASP A 191 18.69 -0.76 -9.02
CA ASP A 191 18.28 0.65 -9.12
C ASP A 191 16.79 0.84 -9.43
N ALA A 192 16.26 0.06 -10.38
CA ALA A 192 14.86 0.10 -10.76
C ALA A 192 13.90 -0.30 -9.61
N ALA A 193 14.38 -1.06 -8.62
CA ALA A 193 13.62 -1.52 -7.46
C ALA A 193 13.91 -0.72 -6.18
N LYS A 194 14.87 0.22 -6.17
CA LYS A 194 15.18 1.06 -5.00
C LYS A 194 13.96 1.77 -4.39
N PRO A 195 12.96 2.25 -5.16
CA PRO A 195 11.76 2.83 -4.57
C PRO A 195 11.02 1.88 -3.62
N THR A 196 11.11 0.56 -3.84
CA THR A 196 10.46 -0.44 -3.00
C THR A 196 10.99 -0.47 -1.57
N ILE A 197 12.19 0.06 -1.30
CA ILE A 197 12.76 0.15 0.06
C ILE A 197 11.78 0.83 1.03
N ALA A 198 11.01 1.82 0.59
CA ALA A 198 10.00 2.47 1.44
C ALA A 198 8.92 1.53 1.97
N ILE A 199 8.68 0.39 1.31
CA ILE A 199 7.72 -0.64 1.74
C ILE A 199 8.14 -1.25 3.09
N MET A 200 9.42 -1.19 3.48
CA MET A 200 9.88 -1.66 4.79
C MET A 200 9.12 -1.04 5.98
N ALA A 201 8.59 0.18 5.83
CA ALA A 201 7.81 0.86 6.88
C ALA A 201 6.35 0.35 7.01
N ALA A 202 5.82 -0.35 6.01
CA ALA A 202 4.41 -0.75 6.01
C ALA A 202 4.07 -1.95 6.92
N PRO A 203 4.81 -3.08 6.93
CA PRO A 203 4.35 -4.33 7.54
C PRO A 203 3.97 -4.25 9.02
N ALA A 204 4.81 -3.62 9.85
CA ALA A 204 4.54 -3.48 11.27
C ALA A 204 3.34 -2.56 11.52
N SER A 205 3.29 -1.41 10.85
CA SER A 205 2.19 -0.44 10.92
C SER A 205 0.86 -1.06 10.47
N LEU A 206 0.87 -1.80 9.36
CA LEU A 206 -0.29 -2.51 8.84
C LEU A 206 -0.77 -3.60 9.81
N SER A 207 0.17 -4.40 10.33
CA SER A 207 -0.12 -5.45 11.34
C SER A 207 -0.74 -4.83 12.59
N LEU A 208 -0.18 -3.72 13.08
CA LEU A 208 -0.70 -3.00 14.25
C LEU A 208 -2.10 -2.45 13.99
N ALA A 209 -2.31 -1.78 12.85
CA ALA A 209 -3.59 -1.21 12.48
C ALA A 209 -4.67 -2.29 12.33
N GLY A 210 -4.34 -3.43 11.70
CA GLY A 210 -5.24 -4.59 11.58
C GLY A 210 -5.54 -5.19 12.95
N TYR A 211 -4.51 -5.46 13.75
CA TYR A 211 -4.62 -6.02 15.10
C TYR A 211 -5.55 -5.21 16.00
N LEU A 212 -5.37 -3.90 16.04
CA LEU A 212 -6.21 -2.97 16.81
C LEU A 212 -7.63 -2.82 16.25
N THR A 213 -7.89 -3.25 15.02
CA THR A 213 -9.23 -3.15 14.39
C THR A 213 -10.09 -4.38 14.68
N VAL A 214 -9.52 -5.58 14.64
CA VAL A 214 -10.28 -6.83 14.74
C VAL A 214 -10.09 -7.57 16.06
N THR A 215 -9.12 -7.19 16.91
CA THR A 215 -8.92 -7.83 18.22
C THR A 215 -9.70 -7.09 19.30
N ALA A 216 -10.65 -7.76 19.96
CA ALA A 216 -11.48 -7.16 21.00
C ALA A 216 -10.68 -6.74 22.25
N THR A 217 -9.69 -7.56 22.65
CA THR A 217 -8.81 -7.31 23.79
C THR A 217 -7.34 -7.34 23.35
N PRO A 218 -6.83 -6.25 22.73
CA PRO A 218 -5.46 -6.21 22.26
C PRO A 218 -4.45 -6.33 23.42
N SER A 219 -3.44 -7.19 23.25
CA SER A 219 -2.34 -7.36 24.19
C SER A 219 -1.41 -6.14 24.14
N PRO A 220 -1.14 -5.47 25.28
CA PRO A 220 -0.19 -4.37 25.33
C PRO A 220 1.21 -4.74 24.82
N VAL A 221 1.62 -6.00 24.99
CA VAL A 221 2.93 -6.49 24.52
C VAL A 221 2.98 -6.52 22.99
N ILE A 222 1.94 -7.03 22.33
CA ILE A 222 1.86 -7.07 20.87
C ILE A 222 1.79 -5.64 20.30
N VAL A 223 1.02 -4.76 20.95
CA VAL A 223 0.95 -3.34 20.57
C VAL A 223 2.32 -2.67 20.71
N ALA A 224 3.04 -2.89 21.81
CA ALA A 224 4.37 -2.31 22.02
C ALA A 224 5.40 -2.82 21.02
N ILE A 225 5.41 -4.14 20.71
CA ILE A 225 6.34 -4.73 19.74
C ILE A 225 6.07 -4.18 18.34
N LEU A 226 4.83 -4.27 17.86
CA LEU A 226 4.49 -3.80 16.51
C LEU A 226 4.63 -2.28 16.40
N GLY A 227 4.24 -1.53 17.44
CA GLY A 227 4.39 -0.07 17.50
C GLY A 227 5.84 0.37 17.50
N GLY A 228 6.70 -0.29 18.29
CA GLY A 228 8.14 -0.01 18.31
C GLY A 228 8.79 -0.28 16.95
N ILE A 229 8.49 -1.42 16.31
CA ILE A 229 9.01 -1.74 14.98
C ILE A 229 8.46 -0.78 13.92
N ALA A 230 7.17 -0.41 14.00
CA ALA A 230 6.53 0.53 13.08
C ALA A 230 7.24 1.89 13.11
N VAL A 231 7.39 2.50 14.29
CA VAL A 231 8.05 3.81 14.44
C VAL A 231 9.51 3.74 13.99
N LEU A 232 10.24 2.68 14.36
CA LEU A 232 11.63 2.49 13.94
C LEU A 232 11.76 2.41 12.42
N MET A 233 10.95 1.57 11.76
CA MET A 233 11.02 1.38 10.31
C MET A 233 10.59 2.65 9.57
N THR A 234 9.55 3.35 10.04
CA THR A 234 9.15 4.65 9.48
C THR A 234 10.27 5.68 9.60
N ALA A 235 10.93 5.78 10.75
CA ALA A 235 12.06 6.69 10.95
C ALA A 235 13.22 6.37 9.99
N ILE A 236 13.57 5.09 9.81
CA ILE A 236 14.58 4.66 8.83
C ILE A 236 14.19 5.10 7.41
N ILE A 237 12.92 4.97 7.03
CA ILE A 237 12.45 5.40 5.70
C ILE A 237 12.46 6.91 5.54
N TYR A 238 12.20 7.69 6.59
CA TYR A 238 12.32 9.16 6.52
C TYR A 238 13.76 9.57 6.23
N LEU A 239 14.74 8.90 6.86
CA LEU A 239 16.15 9.10 6.55
C LEU A 239 16.49 8.61 5.12
N ALA A 240 15.90 7.50 4.67
CA ALA A 240 16.10 7.00 3.32
C ALA A 240 15.54 7.95 2.25
N PHE A 241 14.47 8.70 2.53
CA PHE A 241 13.86 9.63 1.58
C PHE A 241 14.80 10.74 1.11
N PHE A 242 15.80 11.15 1.91
CA PHE A 242 16.82 12.09 1.45
C PHE A 242 17.58 11.61 0.21
N ARG A 243 17.69 10.29 0.02
CA ARG A 243 18.29 9.65 -1.16
C ARG A 243 17.22 9.19 -2.15
N LEU A 244 16.17 8.51 -1.68
CA LEU A 244 15.15 7.90 -2.54
C LEU A 244 14.37 8.94 -3.37
N LEU A 245 14.11 10.13 -2.83
CA LEU A 245 13.39 11.18 -3.57
C LEU A 245 14.27 11.89 -4.61
N ARG A 246 15.59 11.69 -4.58
CA ARG A 246 16.54 12.23 -5.59
C ARG A 246 16.67 11.34 -6.82
N LEU A 247 16.07 10.15 -6.81
CA LEU A 247 16.06 9.27 -7.98
C LEU A 247 15.24 9.91 -9.10
N ASP A 248 15.49 9.46 -10.33
CA ASP A 248 14.60 9.80 -11.44
C ASP A 248 13.22 9.19 -11.21
N PHE A 249 12.20 9.92 -11.63
CA PHE A 249 10.84 9.44 -11.46
C PHE A 249 10.62 8.19 -12.30
N SER A 250 10.15 7.15 -11.64
CA SER A 250 9.59 5.96 -12.26
C SER A 250 8.24 5.66 -11.61
N PRO A 251 7.37 4.84 -12.25
CA PRO A 251 6.18 4.32 -11.59
C PRO A 251 6.48 3.54 -10.29
N GLY A 252 7.74 3.16 -10.03
CA GLY A 252 8.13 2.61 -8.73
C GLY A 252 7.86 3.55 -7.55
N TYR A 253 7.75 4.87 -7.76
CA TYR A 253 7.47 5.86 -6.71
C TYR A 253 6.14 5.62 -5.98
N ALA A 254 5.20 4.85 -6.56
CA ALA A 254 4.02 4.41 -5.83
C ALA A 254 4.35 3.66 -4.53
N ALA A 255 5.53 3.03 -4.43
CA ALA A 255 6.00 2.38 -3.21
C ALA A 255 6.20 3.35 -2.03
N PHE A 256 6.32 4.66 -2.27
CA PHE A 256 6.46 5.67 -1.21
C PHE A 256 5.13 6.03 -0.53
N THR A 257 4.01 5.53 -1.03
CA THR A 257 2.69 6.06 -0.69
C THR A 257 2.05 5.33 0.49
N PHE A 258 1.50 4.14 0.27
CA PHE A 258 0.80 3.36 1.30
C PHE A 258 1.56 3.20 2.63
N PRO A 259 2.89 2.93 2.66
CA PRO A 259 3.64 2.83 3.93
C PRO A 259 3.49 4.08 4.82
N MET A 260 3.43 5.26 4.20
CA MET A 260 3.26 6.53 4.91
C MET A 260 1.85 6.69 5.48
N ALA A 261 0.83 6.34 4.69
CA ALA A 261 -0.56 6.45 5.13
C ALA A 261 -0.90 5.46 6.25
N ILE A 262 -0.39 4.22 6.15
CA ILE A 262 -0.67 3.18 7.15
C ILE A 262 0.10 3.40 8.45
N GLY A 263 1.29 4.02 8.40
CA GLY A 263 2.03 4.48 9.60
C GLY A 263 1.20 5.42 10.46
N ALA A 264 0.73 6.52 9.86
CA ALA A 264 -0.12 7.49 10.53
C ALA A 264 -1.41 6.85 11.08
N THR A 265 -2.06 5.98 10.28
CA THR A 265 -3.28 5.27 10.69
C THR A 265 -3.02 4.38 11.92
N ALA A 266 -1.91 3.65 11.94
CA ALA A 266 -1.54 2.77 13.05
C ALA A 266 -1.31 3.55 14.34
N LEU A 267 -0.67 4.72 14.26
CA LEU A 267 -0.45 5.58 15.43
C LEU A 267 -1.74 6.21 15.95
N PHE A 268 -2.65 6.67 15.07
CA PHE A 268 -3.97 7.14 15.50
C PHE A 268 -4.76 6.04 16.21
N LYS A 269 -4.76 4.83 15.66
CA LYS A 269 -5.39 3.67 16.31
C LYS A 269 -4.74 3.33 17.65
N THR A 270 -3.42 3.45 17.76
CA THR A 270 -2.68 3.21 19.01
C THR A 270 -3.05 4.25 20.07
N ALA A 271 -3.08 5.54 19.71
CA ALA A 271 -3.51 6.59 20.62
C ALA A 271 -4.96 6.38 21.11
N ALA A 272 -5.86 5.99 20.21
CA ALA A 272 -7.25 5.67 20.57
C ALA A 272 -7.34 4.45 21.52
N TRP A 273 -6.55 3.40 21.27
CA TRP A 273 -6.45 2.22 22.14
C TRP A 273 -5.86 2.58 23.52
N MET A 274 -4.78 3.37 23.58
CA MET A 274 -4.21 3.84 24.85
C MET A 274 -5.25 4.61 25.66
N LYS A 275 -6.02 5.49 25.00
CA LYS A 275 -7.10 6.24 25.66
C LYS A 275 -8.18 5.32 26.22
N SER A 276 -8.62 4.29 25.47
CA SER A 276 -9.65 3.37 25.95
C SER A 276 -9.19 2.46 27.08
N TYR A 277 -7.87 2.22 27.21
CA TYR A 277 -7.25 1.48 28.31
C TYR A 277 -6.85 2.36 29.51
N GLY A 278 -7.17 3.65 29.50
CA GLY A 278 -6.94 4.55 30.63
C GLY A 278 -5.48 4.97 30.84
N PHE A 279 -4.65 4.94 29.79
CA PHE A 279 -3.30 5.49 29.85
C PHE A 279 -3.34 7.01 30.11
N ASP A 280 -2.26 7.52 30.73
CA ASP A 280 -2.15 8.95 31.03
C ASP A 280 -2.30 9.81 29.76
N SER A 281 -3.04 10.91 29.89
CA SER A 281 -3.37 11.79 28.77
C SER A 281 -2.13 12.40 28.11
N HIS A 282 -1.04 12.59 28.86
CA HIS A 282 0.24 13.06 28.34
C HIS A 282 0.83 12.08 27.32
N TYR A 283 0.88 10.77 27.63
CA TYR A 283 1.42 9.76 26.71
C TYR A 283 0.51 9.55 25.50
N VAL A 284 -0.81 9.59 25.70
CA VAL A 284 -1.78 9.54 24.59
C VAL A 284 -1.55 10.72 23.64
N ALA A 285 -1.34 11.93 24.17
CA ALA A 285 -1.08 13.12 23.39
C ALA A 285 0.25 13.05 22.61
N GLN A 286 1.28 12.42 23.16
CA GLN A 286 2.55 12.19 22.46
C GLN A 286 2.37 11.29 21.22
N VAL A 287 1.69 10.14 21.39
CA VAL A 287 1.44 9.21 20.27
C VAL A 287 0.52 9.83 19.23
N HIS A 288 -0.51 10.54 19.66
CA HIS A 288 -1.39 11.30 18.77
C HIS A 288 -0.61 12.40 18.02
N GLY A 289 0.28 13.13 18.70
CA GLY A 289 1.14 14.14 18.09
C GLY A 289 2.04 13.56 17.00
N LEU A 290 2.64 12.39 17.26
CA LEU A 290 3.43 11.67 16.26
C LEU A 290 2.55 11.23 15.07
N ALA A 291 1.34 10.71 15.33
CA ALA A 291 0.38 10.33 14.28
C ALA A 291 0.05 11.52 13.37
N THR A 292 -0.17 12.70 13.95
CA THR A 292 -0.41 13.95 13.20
C THR A 292 0.80 14.36 12.37
N ILE A 293 2.03 14.25 12.89
CA ILE A 293 3.24 14.52 12.10
C ILE A 293 3.32 13.57 10.91
N GLU A 294 3.14 12.26 11.13
CA GLU A 294 3.16 11.28 10.03
C GLU A 294 2.06 11.53 9.01
N LEU A 295 0.85 11.96 9.43
CA LEU A 295 -0.24 12.34 8.54
C LEU A 295 0.15 13.48 7.59
N TYR A 296 0.80 14.53 8.10
CA TYR A 296 1.25 15.65 7.27
C TYR A 296 2.36 15.22 6.30
N VAL A 297 3.37 14.48 6.78
CA VAL A 297 4.45 13.98 5.92
C VAL A 297 3.89 13.06 4.84
N ALA A 298 3.01 12.13 5.20
CA ALA A 298 2.34 11.23 4.26
C ALA A 298 1.55 12.00 3.19
N THR A 299 0.82 13.04 3.59
CA THR A 299 0.08 13.91 2.67
C THR A 299 1.00 14.58 1.65
N ILE A 300 2.15 15.11 2.11
CA ILE A 300 3.14 15.76 1.23
C ILE A 300 3.75 14.75 0.26
N ILE A 301 4.19 13.59 0.75
CA ILE A 301 4.83 12.55 -0.08
C ILE A 301 3.84 12.00 -1.11
N ILE A 302 2.61 11.66 -0.69
CA ILE A 302 1.59 11.12 -1.59
C ILE A 302 1.15 12.17 -2.62
N GLY A 303 0.99 13.43 -2.20
CA GLY A 303 0.72 14.54 -3.11
C GLY A 303 1.84 14.73 -4.14
N TYR A 304 3.10 14.70 -3.71
CA TYR A 304 4.26 14.76 -4.59
C TYR A 304 4.26 13.60 -5.62
N VAL A 305 4.06 12.36 -5.17
CA VAL A 305 4.00 11.20 -6.08
C VAL A 305 2.84 11.33 -7.07
N ALA A 306 1.65 11.75 -6.61
CA ALA A 306 0.50 11.97 -7.48
C ALA A 306 0.77 13.04 -8.55
N ILE A 307 1.41 14.16 -8.18
CA ILE A 307 1.81 15.21 -9.12
C ILE A 307 2.82 14.68 -10.16
N ARG A 308 3.82 13.91 -9.74
CA ARG A 308 4.82 13.33 -10.66
C ARG A 308 4.17 12.33 -11.63
N TYR A 309 3.23 11.51 -11.16
CA TYR A 309 2.41 10.65 -12.02
C TYR A 309 1.62 11.47 -13.04
N LEU A 310 0.91 12.52 -12.62
CA LEU A 310 0.17 13.38 -13.53
C LEU A 310 1.08 14.06 -14.56
N ALA A 311 2.25 14.54 -14.15
CA ALA A 311 3.22 15.16 -15.05
C ALA A 311 3.76 14.17 -16.10
N PHE A 312 4.06 12.94 -15.69
CA PHE A 312 4.59 11.90 -16.57
C PHE A 312 3.56 11.42 -17.61
N TYR A 313 2.27 11.35 -17.27
CA TYR A 313 1.21 10.84 -18.16
C TYR A 313 0.38 11.92 -18.87
N ARG A 314 0.56 13.21 -18.54
CA ARG A 314 0.01 14.31 -19.35
C ARG A 314 0.82 14.49 -20.64
N PRO A 315 0.19 14.88 -21.77
CA PRO A 315 0.89 15.35 -22.97
C PRO A 315 1.50 16.76 -22.78
N VAL A 316 1.86 17.15 -21.56
CA VAL A 316 2.55 18.41 -21.25
C VAL A 316 4.06 18.28 -21.46
N SER A 317 4.58 17.06 -21.65
CA SER A 317 5.95 16.84 -22.10
C SER A 317 6.25 17.46 -23.47
N ARG A 318 5.24 17.77 -24.30
CA ARG A 318 5.43 18.52 -25.55
C ARG A 318 5.58 20.03 -25.39
N LEU A 319 5.30 20.59 -24.21
CA LEU A 319 5.53 22.01 -23.92
C LEU A 319 6.94 22.27 -23.35
N PHE A 320 7.61 21.24 -22.82
CA PHE A 320 8.96 21.33 -22.27
C PHE A 320 10.02 20.56 -23.08
N GLN A 321 9.63 19.75 -24.07
CA GLN A 321 10.56 19.22 -25.09
C GLN A 321 10.36 19.97 -26.41
N ARG A 322 11.08 21.08 -26.56
CA ARG A 322 11.34 21.71 -27.85
C ARG A 322 12.85 21.94 -28.04
N SER A 323 13.55 20.82 -28.12
CA SER A 323 14.91 20.59 -28.65
C SER A 323 15.30 19.26 -27.98
N GLU A 324 15.37 18.13 -28.68
CA GLU A 324 16.36 17.87 -29.70
C GLU A 324 15.83 16.90 -30.77
N VAL A 325 16.38 17.07 -31.96
CA VAL A 325 16.19 16.25 -33.15
C VAL A 325 16.92 14.90 -32.96
N CYS A 326 16.25 13.82 -33.39
CA CYS A 326 16.70 12.47 -33.85
C CYS A 326 18.22 12.23 -34.10
N PRO A 327 18.75 10.97 -34.14
CA PRO A 327 18.07 9.80 -34.73
C PRO A 327 18.29 8.40 -34.11
N GLN A 328 17.32 7.52 -34.44
CA GLN A 328 17.41 6.09 -34.81
C GLN A 328 18.53 5.18 -34.26
N ASN A 329 18.09 3.98 -33.87
CA ASN A 329 18.81 2.69 -33.83
C ASN A 329 19.94 2.55 -32.82
N ILE A 330 19.70 1.79 -31.74
CA ILE A 330 20.11 0.38 -31.49
C ILE A 330 19.44 -0.05 -30.18
#